data_AF-A0A429T6R6-F1
#
_entry.id   AF-A0A429T6R6-F1
#
_cell.length_a   1.000
_cell.length_b   1.000
_cell.length_c   1.000
_cell.angle_alpha   90.00
_cell.angle_beta   90.00
_cell.angle_gamma   90.00
#
_symmetry.space_group_name_H-M   'P 1'
#
loop_
_entity.id
_entity.type
_entity.pdbx_description
1 polymer ?
#
loop_
_entity_poly.entity_id
_entity_poly.type
_entity_poly.pdbx_seq_one_letter_code
_entity_poly.pdbx_strand_id
1 'polypeptide(L)'
;MSTPSGPGPAPQPGALPELDRLAADVDRLLALIGEGADRLDARFARTAARYAARTAVSDADGEVTFLELDWLATETARRLEGRARPGSPVALRLSGSRHAPAAVLGVLRAGFTPLPAAPDATVGGALVVTDLGPAADETPLAKSGPFVIAGREAPADGQAVGTARVLARLDGSAALLGTGPDDVWLAAHPPGSAPAGREPWEPLLNGARLLLADPHDEPPHLARLVERGGVTVFDGTPGLFAALVAGAVAGHVRLPALRRVVVTGGPRPTDVERWRDAAVAPDAVLLGWDAEGVAYEV
;
A
#
# COMPACT_ATOMS: atom_id res chain seq x y z
N MET A 1 -35.74 49.49 -15.79
CA MET A 1 -35.51 48.73 -14.54
C MET A 1 -34.61 47.56 -14.90
N SER A 2 -33.32 47.66 -14.57
CA SER A 2 -32.32 46.60 -14.83
C SER A 2 -31.94 46.01 -13.47
N THR A 3 -32.20 44.73 -13.27
CA THR A 3 -31.75 43.98 -12.09
C THR A 3 -30.29 43.57 -12.27
N PRO A 4 -29.42 43.74 -11.26
CA PRO A 4 -28.03 43.28 -11.36
C PRO A 4 -27.97 41.76 -11.14
N SER A 5 -27.22 41.06 -12.01
CA SER A 5 -26.87 39.65 -11.85
C SER A 5 -26.05 39.46 -10.57
N GLY A 6 -26.46 38.50 -9.73
CA GLY A 6 -25.76 38.14 -8.50
C GLY A 6 -24.37 37.52 -8.75
N PRO A 7 -23.50 37.48 -7.73
CA PRO A 7 -22.15 36.96 -7.87
C PRO A 7 -22.18 35.46 -8.19
N GLY A 8 -21.41 35.05 -9.21
CA GLY A 8 -21.25 33.65 -9.56
C GLY A 8 -20.64 32.83 -8.42
N PRO A 9 -20.84 31.50 -8.40
CA PRO A 9 -20.40 30.64 -7.31
C PRO A 9 -18.88 30.75 -7.12
N ALA A 10 -18.47 30.91 -5.87
CA ALA A 10 -17.07 30.92 -5.49
C ALA A 10 -16.39 29.58 -5.87
N PRO A 11 -15.14 29.60 -6.36
CA PRO A 11 -14.42 28.37 -6.70
C PRO A 11 -14.28 27.48 -5.46
N GLN A 12 -14.58 26.19 -5.63
CA GLN A 12 -14.46 25.16 -4.61
C GLN A 12 -12.99 25.03 -4.15
N PRO A 13 -12.69 25.11 -2.84
CA PRO A 13 -11.33 24.96 -2.35
C PRO A 13 -10.89 23.49 -2.47
N GLY A 14 -9.85 23.21 -3.25
CA GLY A 14 -9.19 21.90 -3.29
C GLY A 14 -8.91 21.33 -4.68
N ALA A 15 -9.52 21.85 -5.74
CA ALA A 15 -9.19 21.46 -7.11
C ALA A 15 -8.16 22.45 -7.68
N LEU A 16 -6.95 21.98 -7.95
CA LEU A 16 -5.92 22.72 -8.70
C LEU A 16 -5.93 22.17 -10.14
N PRO A 17 -6.82 22.65 -11.02
CA PRO A 17 -6.98 22.10 -12.37
C PRO A 17 -5.72 22.21 -13.23
N GLU A 18 -4.78 23.09 -12.86
CA GLU A 18 -3.46 23.19 -13.48
C GLU A 18 -2.55 22.01 -13.10
N LEU A 19 -2.62 21.51 -11.87
CA LEU A 19 -1.91 20.30 -11.45
C LEU A 19 -2.51 19.05 -12.09
N ASP A 20 -3.84 18.97 -12.20
CA ASP A 20 -4.51 17.86 -12.89
C ASP A 20 -4.12 17.80 -14.38
N ARG A 21 -4.05 18.97 -15.04
CA ARG A 21 -3.58 19.08 -16.42
C ARG A 21 -2.10 18.70 -16.55
N LEU A 22 -1.26 19.17 -15.63
CA LEU A 22 0.17 18.83 -15.63
C LEU A 22 0.39 17.32 -15.43
N ALA A 23 -0.35 16.69 -14.52
CA ALA A 23 -0.31 15.23 -14.33
C ALA A 23 -0.74 14.48 -15.60
N ALA A 24 -1.83 14.92 -16.24
CA ALA A 24 -2.30 14.33 -17.51
C ALA A 24 -1.31 14.51 -18.68
N ASP A 25 -0.60 15.64 -18.73
CA ASP A 25 0.41 15.90 -19.75
C ASP A 25 1.69 15.08 -19.50
N VAL A 26 2.08 14.89 -18.23
CA VAL A 26 3.14 13.94 -17.83
C VAL A 26 2.76 12.51 -18.22
N ASP A 27 1.52 12.09 -17.99
CA ASP A 27 1.03 10.76 -18.38
C ASP A 27 1.10 10.53 -19.90
N ARG A 28 0.74 11.54 -20.71
CA ARG A 28 0.89 11.47 -22.17
C ARG A 28 2.35 11.38 -22.59
N LEU A 29 3.22 12.19 -21.99
CA LEU A 29 4.65 12.17 -22.30
C LEU A 29 5.27 10.81 -21.94
N LEU A 30 4.93 10.26 -20.78
CA LEU A 30 5.39 8.94 -20.35
C LEU A 30 4.86 7.81 -21.26
N ALA A 31 3.63 7.91 -21.76
CA ALA A 31 3.07 6.96 -22.72
C ALA A 31 3.72 7.05 -24.10
N LEU A 32 4.13 8.25 -24.53
CA LEU A 32 4.80 8.50 -25.82
C LEU A 32 6.25 8.00 -25.86
N ILE A 33 6.91 7.85 -24.71
CA ILE A 33 8.28 7.31 -24.60
C ILE A 33 8.27 5.76 -24.62
N GLY A 34 7.14 5.13 -24.95
CA GLY A 34 6.88 3.69 -24.84
C GLY A 34 8.08 2.77 -25.11
N GLU A 35 8.69 2.30 -24.02
CA GLU A 35 9.23 0.95 -23.77
C GLU A 35 9.92 0.95 -22.40
N GLY A 36 9.14 1.22 -21.35
CA GLY A 36 9.43 0.73 -20.02
C GLY A 36 8.25 -0.14 -19.65
N ALA A 37 8.46 -1.45 -19.46
CA ALA A 37 7.43 -2.39 -19.05
C ALA A 37 6.48 -1.73 -18.03
N ASP A 38 5.18 -1.97 -18.16
CA ASP A 38 4.22 -1.57 -17.15
C ASP A 38 4.77 -1.96 -15.75
N ARG A 39 5.12 -0.94 -14.98
CA ARG A 39 6.03 -1.03 -13.83
C ARG A 39 5.34 -0.43 -12.63
N LEU A 40 5.43 -1.14 -11.52
CA LEU A 40 4.79 -0.76 -10.27
C LEU A 40 5.22 0.65 -9.80
N ASP A 41 6.52 0.94 -9.86
CA ASP A 41 7.05 2.23 -9.48
C ASP A 41 6.65 3.37 -10.42
N ALA A 42 6.46 3.09 -11.71
CA ALA A 42 5.98 4.05 -12.68
C ALA A 42 4.47 4.32 -12.54
N ARG A 43 3.64 3.29 -12.30
CA ARG A 43 2.21 3.45 -11.98
C ARG A 43 2.02 4.27 -10.70
N PHE A 44 2.82 3.98 -9.67
CA PHE A 44 2.78 4.75 -8.43
C PHE A 44 3.16 6.21 -8.66
N ALA A 45 4.24 6.50 -9.39
CA ALA A 45 4.66 7.88 -9.67
C ALA A 45 3.56 8.70 -10.38
N ARG A 46 2.82 8.10 -11.33
CA ARG A 46 1.66 8.75 -11.96
C ARG A 46 0.54 9.04 -10.96
N THR A 47 0.23 8.06 -10.12
CA THR A 47 -0.77 8.20 -9.06
C THR A 47 -0.38 9.29 -8.06
N ALA A 48 0.90 9.32 -7.68
CA ALA A 48 1.44 10.32 -6.76
C ALA A 48 1.43 11.73 -7.35
N ALA A 49 1.69 11.89 -8.65
CA ALA A 49 1.55 13.17 -9.32
C ALA A 49 0.09 13.67 -9.30
N ARG A 50 -0.89 12.77 -9.47
CA ARG A 50 -2.32 13.11 -9.46
C ARG A 50 -2.87 13.41 -8.06
N TYR A 51 -2.40 12.70 -7.04
CA TYR A 51 -2.93 12.78 -5.67
C TYR A 51 -1.91 13.28 -4.66
N ALA A 52 -0.97 14.13 -5.10
CA ALA A 52 0.24 14.52 -4.37
C ALA A 52 0.03 14.88 -2.89
N ALA A 53 -1.01 15.67 -2.57
CA ALA A 53 -1.28 16.16 -1.23
C ALA A 53 -2.15 15.21 -0.37
N ARG A 54 -2.69 14.12 -0.93
CA ARG A 54 -3.51 13.15 -0.18
C ARG A 54 -2.60 12.24 0.64
N THR A 55 -3.10 11.79 1.79
CA THR A 55 -2.45 10.77 2.62
C THR A 55 -2.41 9.45 1.85
N ALA A 56 -1.21 8.93 1.60
CA ALA A 56 -0.99 7.64 0.94
C ALA A 56 -0.97 6.51 1.97
N VAL A 57 -0.21 6.68 3.05
CA VAL A 57 -0.07 5.67 4.11
C VAL A 57 -0.16 6.35 5.47
N SER A 58 -0.78 5.68 6.43
CA SER A 58 -0.84 6.14 7.82
C SER A 58 -0.71 4.99 8.79
N ASP A 59 -0.06 5.24 9.92
CA ASP A 59 0.08 4.34 11.05
C ASP A 59 -0.18 5.11 12.37
N ALA A 60 0.08 4.48 13.51
CA ALA A 60 -0.08 5.12 14.83
C ALA A 60 0.87 6.32 15.04
N ASP A 61 2.00 6.37 14.32
CA ASP A 61 3.04 7.38 14.46
C ASP A 61 2.84 8.57 13.51
N GLY A 62 1.91 8.48 12.56
CA GLY A 62 1.50 9.59 11.71
C GLY A 62 1.13 9.19 10.29
N GLU A 63 1.26 10.14 9.39
CA GLU A 63 0.83 10.03 8.00
C GLU A 63 1.97 10.39 7.05
N VAL A 64 1.96 9.82 5.85
CA VAL A 64 2.82 10.20 4.72
C VAL A 64 1.96 10.40 3.49
N THR A 65 2.16 11.52 2.81
CA THR A 65 1.46 11.85 1.57
C THR A 65 2.02 11.08 0.38
N PHE A 66 1.25 11.05 -0.71
CA PHE A 66 1.71 10.48 -1.98
C PHE A 66 3.01 11.13 -2.48
N LEU A 67 3.13 12.46 -2.37
CA LEU A 67 4.32 13.19 -2.78
C LEU A 67 5.55 12.84 -1.92
N GLU A 68 5.38 12.79 -0.60
CA GLU A 68 6.48 12.44 0.32
C GLU A 68 6.95 11.01 0.12
N LEU A 69 6.02 10.08 -0.13
CA LEU A 69 6.33 8.68 -0.41
C LEU A 69 7.09 8.53 -1.74
N ASP A 70 6.67 9.24 -2.79
CA ASP A 70 7.38 9.25 -4.08
C ASP A 70 8.76 9.91 -4.00
N TRP A 71 8.88 10.99 -3.23
CA TRP A 71 10.16 11.64 -2.98
C TRP A 71 11.14 10.70 -2.26
N LEU A 72 10.68 10.00 -1.22
CA LEU A 72 11.49 9.03 -0.49
C LEU A 72 11.88 7.83 -1.38
N ALA A 73 11.01 7.38 -2.27
CA ALA A 73 11.32 6.37 -3.27
C ALA A 73 12.42 6.87 -4.24
N THR A 74 12.32 8.11 -4.72
CA THR A 74 13.32 8.74 -5.59
C THR A 74 14.68 8.88 -4.90
N GLU A 75 14.70 9.33 -3.65
CA GLU A 75 15.94 9.43 -2.87
C GLU A 75 16.57 8.05 -2.66
N THR A 76 15.77 7.04 -2.29
CA THR A 76 16.25 5.67 -2.10
C THR A 76 16.84 5.11 -3.38
N ALA A 77 16.20 5.35 -4.53
CA ALA A 77 16.71 4.91 -5.83
C ALA A 77 18.07 5.56 -6.15
N ARG A 78 18.20 6.88 -5.99
CA ARG A 78 19.47 7.61 -6.19
C ARG A 78 20.58 7.10 -5.27
N ARG A 79 20.24 6.74 -4.03
CA ARG A 79 21.20 6.16 -3.08
C ARG A 79 21.53 4.69 -3.35
N LEU A 80 20.82 4.00 -4.22
CA LEU A 80 21.14 2.64 -4.67
C LEU A 80 21.93 2.62 -5.99
N GLU A 81 21.84 3.71 -6.77
CA GLU A 81 22.47 3.84 -8.09
C GLU A 81 23.98 3.54 -8.05
N GLY A 82 24.46 2.79 -9.05
CA GLY A 82 25.87 2.44 -9.24
C GLY A 82 26.46 1.44 -8.24
N ARG A 83 25.68 0.93 -7.28
CA ARG A 83 26.21 0.02 -6.22
C ARG A 83 26.26 -1.45 -6.62
N ALA A 84 25.45 -1.86 -7.59
CA ALA A 84 25.41 -3.23 -8.11
C ALA A 84 24.88 -3.24 -9.56
N ARG A 85 24.90 -4.41 -10.20
CA ARG A 85 24.37 -4.57 -11.56
C ARG A 85 22.84 -4.44 -11.54
N PRO A 86 22.21 -3.79 -12.54
CA PRO A 86 20.75 -3.82 -12.69
C PRO A 86 20.20 -5.25 -12.63
N GLY A 87 19.04 -5.41 -11.99
CA GLY A 87 18.38 -6.69 -11.73
C GLY A 87 18.88 -7.41 -10.47
N SER A 88 19.98 -6.97 -9.87
CA SER A 88 20.52 -7.59 -8.64
C SER A 88 19.50 -7.53 -7.48
N PRO A 89 19.40 -8.58 -6.65
CA PRO A 89 18.50 -8.58 -5.51
C PRO A 89 18.97 -7.60 -4.43
N VAL A 90 18.02 -6.89 -3.83
CA VAL A 90 18.22 -6.02 -2.66
C VAL A 90 17.29 -6.50 -1.56
N ALA A 91 17.87 -6.91 -0.44
CA ALA A 91 17.10 -7.37 0.71
C ALA A 91 16.37 -6.17 1.36
N LEU A 92 15.09 -6.35 1.65
CA LEU A 92 14.24 -5.38 2.35
C LEU A 92 13.98 -5.87 3.77
N ARG A 93 14.71 -5.31 4.74
CA ARG A 93 14.58 -5.65 6.16
C ARG A 93 13.85 -4.52 6.88
N LEU A 94 12.52 -4.55 6.79
CA LEU A 94 11.65 -3.42 7.15
C LEU A 94 10.76 -3.77 8.34
N SER A 95 10.54 -2.78 9.21
CA SER A 95 9.63 -2.85 10.36
C SER A 95 8.15 -2.97 9.99
N GLY A 96 7.80 -2.63 8.75
CA GLY A 96 6.41 -2.46 8.33
C GLY A 96 5.86 -1.05 8.49
N SER A 97 6.69 -0.05 8.78
CA SER A 97 6.28 1.35 8.92
C SER A 97 5.59 1.94 7.68
N ARG A 98 4.90 3.08 7.83
CA ARG A 98 4.30 3.84 6.71
C ARG A 98 5.26 4.18 5.56
N HIS A 99 6.57 4.16 5.80
CA HIS A 99 7.58 4.44 4.79
C HIS A 99 7.95 3.21 3.95
N ALA A 100 7.69 1.99 4.42
CA ALA A 100 8.13 0.75 3.77
C ALA A 100 7.80 0.65 2.27
N PRO A 101 6.63 1.11 1.76
CA PRO A 101 6.38 1.13 0.31
C PRO A 101 7.42 1.93 -0.48
N ALA A 102 7.95 3.03 0.07
CA ALA A 102 8.98 3.82 -0.60
C ALA A 102 10.31 3.07 -0.75
N ALA A 103 10.65 2.15 0.17
CA ALA A 103 11.82 1.29 0.01
C ALA A 103 11.63 0.32 -1.17
N VAL A 104 10.46 -0.31 -1.28
CA VAL A 104 10.13 -1.21 -2.40
C VAL A 104 10.19 -0.45 -3.73
N LEU A 105 9.52 0.71 -3.79
CA LEU A 105 9.47 1.57 -4.98
C LEU A 105 10.87 2.07 -5.35
N GLY A 106 11.69 2.46 -4.38
CA GLY A 106 13.06 2.93 -4.61
C GLY A 106 13.99 1.86 -5.17
N VAL A 107 13.90 0.63 -4.66
CA VAL A 107 14.63 -0.52 -5.20
C VAL A 107 14.24 -0.80 -6.64
N LEU A 108 12.94 -0.85 -6.93
CA LEU A 108 12.43 -1.05 -8.29
C LEU A 108 12.86 0.07 -9.24
N ARG A 109 12.75 1.32 -8.78
CA ARG A 109 13.13 2.52 -9.53
C ARG A 109 14.61 2.54 -9.89
N ALA A 110 15.48 2.08 -8.99
CA ALA A 110 16.90 1.89 -9.26
C ALA A 110 17.23 0.69 -10.17
N GLY A 111 16.20 -0.06 -10.61
CA GLY A 111 16.36 -1.21 -11.49
C GLY A 111 16.80 -2.48 -10.77
N PHE A 112 16.67 -2.54 -9.45
CA PHE A 112 16.97 -3.72 -8.64
C PHE A 112 15.73 -4.55 -8.36
N THR A 113 15.94 -5.78 -7.85
CA THR A 113 14.87 -6.68 -7.47
C THR A 113 14.64 -6.64 -5.96
N PRO A 114 13.48 -6.17 -5.46
CA PRO A 114 13.18 -6.21 -4.03
C PRO A 114 13.00 -7.66 -3.56
N LEU A 115 13.71 -8.03 -2.51
CA LEU A 115 13.61 -9.34 -1.87
C LEU A 115 13.17 -9.15 -0.41
N PRO A 116 11.95 -9.54 -0.03
CA PRO A 116 11.50 -9.40 1.35
C PRO A 116 12.38 -10.24 2.27
N ALA A 117 12.80 -9.63 3.39
CA ALA A 117 13.57 -10.27 4.43
C ALA A 117 12.84 -10.16 5.76
N ALA A 118 12.69 -11.28 6.46
CA ALA A 118 12.28 -11.22 7.85
C ALA A 118 13.32 -10.37 8.64
N PRO A 119 12.90 -9.62 9.66
CA PRO A 119 13.79 -8.79 10.48
C PRO A 119 15.05 -9.49 11.01
N ASP A 120 14.98 -10.80 11.21
CA ASP A 120 16.02 -11.69 11.72
C ASP A 120 16.63 -12.63 10.64
N ALA A 121 16.08 -12.62 9.43
CA ALA A 121 16.56 -13.50 8.37
C ALA A 121 17.78 -12.93 7.65
N THR A 122 18.80 -13.77 7.50
CA THR A 122 19.94 -13.52 6.60
C THR A 122 19.50 -13.78 5.16
N VAL A 123 18.96 -12.76 4.48
CA VAL A 123 18.37 -12.91 3.14
C VAL A 123 19.36 -12.51 2.05
N GLY A 124 19.53 -13.36 1.04
CA GLY A 124 20.50 -13.22 -0.06
C GLY A 124 20.52 -11.85 -0.75
N GLY A 125 21.68 -11.47 -1.29
CA GLY A 125 21.90 -10.16 -1.93
C GLY A 125 22.96 -9.33 -1.22
N ALA A 126 23.81 -8.67 -2.01
CA ALA A 126 24.94 -7.88 -1.50
C ALA A 126 24.52 -6.53 -0.92
N LEU A 127 23.27 -6.10 -1.15
CA LEU A 127 22.70 -4.84 -0.70
C LEU A 127 21.46 -5.06 0.15
N VAL A 128 21.31 -4.25 1.19
CA VAL A 128 20.19 -4.25 2.12
C VAL A 128 19.63 -2.85 2.26
N VAL A 129 18.30 -2.71 2.28
CA VAL A 129 17.58 -1.50 2.70
C VAL A 129 16.84 -1.82 3.98
N THR A 130 17.07 -1.06 5.05
CA THR A 130 16.48 -1.32 6.37
C THR A 130 16.13 -0.05 7.13
N ASP A 131 15.01 -0.05 7.86
CA ASP A 131 14.65 0.95 8.89
C ASP A 131 14.87 0.45 10.33
N LEU A 132 15.41 -0.77 10.47
CA LEU A 132 15.71 -1.41 11.77
C LEU A 132 17.16 -1.19 12.22
N GLY A 133 17.94 -0.42 11.45
CA GLY A 133 19.39 -0.26 11.63
C GLY A 133 20.19 -1.45 11.07
N PRO A 134 21.48 -1.25 10.76
CA PRO A 134 22.34 -2.28 10.16
C PRO A 134 22.58 -3.46 11.12
N ALA A 135 22.63 -4.67 10.57
CA ALA A 135 23.03 -5.87 11.31
C ALA A 135 24.56 -5.92 11.53
N ALA A 136 25.04 -6.84 12.36
CA ALA A 136 26.45 -6.94 12.72
C ALA A 136 27.38 -7.26 11.53
N ASP A 137 26.88 -7.94 10.51
CA ASP A 137 27.58 -8.30 9.26
C ASP A 137 27.33 -7.29 8.11
N GLU A 138 26.60 -6.21 8.38
CA GLU A 138 26.23 -5.20 7.40
C GLU A 138 27.07 -3.91 7.56
N THR A 139 27.71 -3.46 6.48
CA THR A 139 28.43 -2.19 6.43
C THR A 139 27.53 -1.08 5.88
N PRO A 140 27.22 -0.02 6.65
CA PRO A 140 26.41 1.10 6.15
C PRO A 140 27.07 1.82 4.98
N LEU A 141 26.33 2.01 3.89
CA LEU A 141 26.81 2.66 2.65
C LEU A 141 26.15 4.02 2.41
N ALA A 142 24.90 4.19 2.83
CA ALA A 142 24.16 5.44 2.68
C ALA A 142 22.94 5.50 3.61
N LYS A 143 22.39 6.71 3.78
CA LYS A 143 21.10 6.96 4.44
C LYS A 143 20.11 7.56 3.44
N SER A 144 18.84 7.14 3.51
CA SER A 144 17.72 7.66 2.72
C SER A 144 16.49 7.78 3.62
N GLY A 145 16.18 8.98 4.11
CA GLY A 145 15.11 9.19 5.08
C GLY A 145 15.26 8.29 6.33
N PRO A 146 14.26 7.44 6.66
CA PRO A 146 14.36 6.48 7.75
C PRO A 146 15.23 5.25 7.43
N PHE A 147 15.64 5.06 6.17
CA PHE A 147 16.37 3.87 5.74
C PHE A 147 17.89 4.04 5.83
N VAL A 148 18.56 2.95 6.20
CA VAL A 148 19.96 2.69 5.97
C VAL A 148 20.09 1.75 4.79
N ILE A 149 20.94 2.10 3.83
CA ILE A 149 21.39 1.21 2.76
C ILE A 149 22.73 0.66 3.21
N ALA A 150 22.83 -0.66 3.32
CA ALA A 150 24.02 -1.36 3.75
C ALA A 150 24.48 -2.38 2.71
N GLY A 151 25.76 -2.72 2.75
CA GLY A 151 26.35 -3.81 1.99
C GLY A 151 26.76 -4.96 2.92
N ARG A 152 26.71 -6.19 2.44
CA ARG A 152 27.21 -7.37 3.18
C ARG A 152 27.80 -8.39 2.21
N GLU A 153 28.68 -9.24 2.70
CA GLU A 153 29.14 -10.40 1.93
C GLU A 153 28.02 -11.45 1.92
N ALA A 154 27.37 -11.63 0.79
CA ALA A 154 26.28 -12.59 0.63
C ALA A 154 26.44 -13.40 -0.65
N PRO A 155 26.20 -14.72 -0.61
CA PRO A 155 25.97 -15.47 -1.84
C PRO A 155 24.66 -14.98 -2.49
N ALA A 156 24.58 -15.04 -3.83
CA ALA A 156 23.52 -14.46 -4.65
C ALA A 156 22.21 -15.27 -4.62
N ASP A 157 21.93 -15.91 -3.49
CA ASP A 157 20.99 -17.01 -3.36
C ASP A 157 19.69 -16.45 -2.80
N GLY A 158 18.87 -15.86 -3.67
CA GLY A 158 17.57 -15.31 -3.30
C GLY A 158 16.59 -15.42 -4.46
N GLN A 159 15.37 -15.87 -4.17
CA GLN A 159 14.34 -15.97 -5.20
C GLN A 159 13.80 -14.57 -5.53
N ALA A 160 14.25 -14.02 -6.65
CA ALA A 160 13.77 -12.76 -7.21
C ALA A 160 12.24 -12.75 -7.36
N VAL A 161 11.61 -11.64 -6.97
CA VAL A 161 10.16 -11.44 -7.10
C VAL A 161 9.86 -10.57 -8.33
N GLY A 162 9.16 -11.12 -9.32
CA GLY A 162 8.74 -10.40 -10.51
C GLY A 162 7.49 -9.55 -10.30
N THR A 163 7.58 -8.24 -10.50
CA THR A 163 6.47 -7.29 -10.28
C THR A 163 5.38 -7.32 -11.35
N ALA A 164 5.64 -7.89 -12.53
CA ALA A 164 4.65 -8.02 -13.61
C ALA A 164 3.42 -8.85 -13.20
N ARG A 165 3.59 -9.86 -12.34
CA ARG A 165 2.48 -10.66 -11.80
C ARG A 165 1.58 -9.86 -10.83
N VAL A 166 2.12 -8.82 -10.20
CA VAL A 166 1.38 -7.94 -9.28
C VAL A 166 0.40 -7.10 -10.07
N LEU A 167 0.89 -6.46 -11.14
CA LEU A 167 0.09 -5.58 -11.99
C LEU A 167 -1.03 -6.33 -12.69
N ALA A 168 -0.74 -7.52 -13.24
CA ALA A 168 -1.77 -8.37 -13.85
C ALA A 168 -2.87 -8.78 -12.84
N ARG A 169 -2.50 -9.01 -11.57
CA ARG A 169 -3.47 -9.34 -10.51
C ARG A 169 -4.31 -8.13 -10.11
N LEU A 170 -3.69 -6.95 -9.99
CA LEU A 170 -4.37 -5.68 -9.69
C LEU A 170 -5.37 -5.30 -10.77
N ASP A 171 -4.99 -5.43 -12.05
CA ASP A 171 -5.87 -5.14 -13.18
C ASP A 171 -7.12 -6.05 -13.18
N GLY A 172 -6.95 -7.30 -12.73
CA GLY A 172 -8.06 -8.25 -12.58
C GLY A 172 -8.99 -7.96 -11.38
N SER A 173 -8.50 -7.29 -10.32
CA SER A 173 -9.28 -6.98 -9.11
C SER A 173 -9.91 -5.58 -9.10
N ALA A 174 -9.37 -4.63 -9.87
CA ALA A 174 -9.79 -3.22 -9.82
C ALA A 174 -11.30 -3.02 -10.08
N ALA A 175 -11.87 -3.73 -11.06
CA ALA A 175 -13.30 -3.64 -11.38
C ALA A 175 -14.22 -4.22 -10.30
N LEU A 176 -13.73 -5.19 -9.51
CA LEU A 176 -14.49 -5.85 -8.46
C LEU A 176 -14.50 -5.03 -7.17
N LEU A 177 -13.33 -4.49 -6.82
CA LEU A 177 -13.13 -3.73 -5.57
C LEU A 177 -13.63 -2.30 -5.71
N GLY A 178 -13.55 -1.71 -6.92
CA GLY A 178 -14.02 -0.36 -7.17
C GLY A 178 -13.24 0.69 -6.38
N THR A 179 -11.95 0.43 -6.16
CA THR A 179 -11.04 1.24 -5.37
C THR A 179 -10.88 2.62 -5.98
N GLY A 180 -11.03 3.67 -5.18
CA GLY A 180 -10.88 5.05 -5.59
C GLY A 180 -10.20 5.91 -4.53
N PRO A 181 -9.90 7.17 -4.84
CA PRO A 181 -9.07 8.00 -3.98
C PRO A 181 -9.68 8.27 -2.60
N ASP A 182 -11.01 8.20 -2.47
CA ASP A 182 -11.73 8.41 -1.22
C ASP A 182 -11.81 7.17 -0.33
N ASP A 183 -11.22 6.05 -0.77
CA ASP A 183 -11.14 4.86 0.06
C ASP A 183 -10.04 4.93 1.11
N VAL A 184 -10.32 4.24 2.23
CA VAL A 184 -9.35 3.93 3.27
C VAL A 184 -9.30 2.41 3.41
N TRP A 185 -8.12 1.85 3.15
CA TRP A 185 -7.85 0.42 3.16
C TRP A 185 -7.11 0.04 4.43
N LEU A 186 -7.61 -0.93 5.17
CA LEU A 186 -6.84 -1.51 6.26
C LEU A 186 -5.80 -2.49 5.70
N ALA A 187 -4.52 -2.29 6.03
CA ALA A 187 -3.47 -3.28 5.83
C ALA A 187 -3.48 -4.27 6.99
N ALA A 188 -3.79 -5.52 6.69
CA ALA A 188 -3.62 -6.69 7.55
C ALA A 188 -2.16 -7.13 7.68
N HIS A 189 -1.32 -6.85 6.67
CA HIS A 189 0.09 -7.26 6.65
C HIS A 189 1.05 -6.07 6.48
N PRO A 190 2.25 -6.16 7.09
CA PRO A 190 3.30 -5.17 6.88
C PRO A 190 3.63 -4.99 5.39
N PRO A 191 3.61 -3.77 4.83
CA PRO A 191 3.82 -3.54 3.40
C PRO A 191 5.18 -4.02 2.85
N GLY A 192 6.17 -4.24 3.72
CA GLY A 192 7.50 -4.75 3.37
C GLY A 192 7.61 -6.28 3.29
N SER A 193 6.67 -7.04 3.86
CA SER A 193 6.75 -8.52 3.92
C SER A 193 6.29 -9.20 2.62
N ALA A 194 5.45 -8.51 1.85
CA ALA A 194 4.92 -8.99 0.58
C ALA A 194 4.98 -7.88 -0.49
N PRO A 195 6.18 -7.51 -1.00
CA PRO A 195 6.34 -6.49 -2.03
C PRO A 195 5.63 -6.83 -3.35
N ALA A 196 5.20 -8.08 -3.54
CA ALA A 196 4.34 -8.52 -4.64
C ALA A 196 2.90 -8.91 -4.24
N GLY A 197 2.49 -8.58 -3.02
CA GLY A 197 1.11 -8.73 -2.57
C GLY A 197 0.20 -7.68 -3.21
N ARG A 198 -1.08 -8.00 -3.42
CA ARG A 198 -2.08 -7.02 -3.91
C ARG A 198 -2.31 -5.90 -2.90
N GLU A 199 -2.38 -6.30 -1.64
CA GLU A 199 -2.89 -5.53 -0.50
C GLU A 199 -2.32 -4.10 -0.36
N PRO A 200 -0.99 -3.84 -0.40
CA PRO A 200 -0.49 -2.48 -0.31
C PRO A 200 -0.66 -1.69 -1.62
N TRP A 201 -0.70 -2.36 -2.77
CA TRP A 201 -0.64 -1.69 -4.08
C TRP A 201 -2.02 -1.37 -4.66
N GLU A 202 -3.07 -2.13 -4.31
CA GLU A 202 -4.45 -1.83 -4.72
C GLU A 202 -4.89 -0.42 -4.27
N PRO A 203 -4.74 0.01 -3.01
CA PRO A 203 -5.03 1.39 -2.64
C PRO A 203 -4.05 2.39 -3.24
N LEU A 204 -2.74 2.12 -3.15
CA LEU A 204 -1.70 3.07 -3.53
C LEU A 204 -1.63 3.37 -5.03
N LEU A 205 -2.04 2.45 -5.90
CA LEU A 205 -2.12 2.70 -7.34
C LEU A 205 -3.45 3.33 -7.78
N ASN A 206 -4.45 3.41 -6.88
CA ASN A 206 -5.75 4.01 -7.15
C ASN A 206 -5.99 5.33 -6.39
N GLY A 207 -4.98 5.84 -5.68
CA GLY A 207 -5.03 7.10 -4.95
C GLY A 207 -5.68 7.02 -3.57
N ALA A 208 -6.01 5.80 -3.12
CA ALA A 208 -6.62 5.56 -1.82
C ALA A 208 -5.56 5.57 -0.70
N ARG A 209 -6.04 5.72 0.53
CA ARG A 209 -5.19 5.67 1.73
C ARG A 209 -5.02 4.22 2.21
N LEU A 210 -3.80 3.83 2.53
CA LEU A 210 -3.47 2.59 3.25
C LEU A 210 -3.28 2.89 4.75
N LEU A 211 -4.16 2.36 5.59
CA LEU A 211 -4.08 2.43 7.05
C LEU A 211 -3.43 1.16 7.60
N LEU A 212 -2.28 1.30 8.24
CA LEU A 212 -1.56 0.19 8.86
C LEU A 212 -2.12 -0.11 10.25
N ALA A 213 -2.49 -1.36 10.51
CA ALA A 213 -2.77 -1.83 11.86
C ALA A 213 -1.46 -2.06 12.63
N ASP A 214 -1.47 -1.82 13.95
CA ASP A 214 -0.38 -2.31 14.81
C ASP A 214 -0.48 -3.84 14.89
N PRO A 215 0.57 -4.60 14.54
CA PRO A 215 0.54 -6.05 14.66
C PRO A 215 0.37 -6.56 16.10
N HIS A 216 0.59 -5.71 17.11
CA HIS A 216 0.39 -6.02 18.52
C HIS A 216 -0.98 -5.60 19.06
N ASP A 217 -1.84 -5.00 18.21
CA ASP A 217 -3.18 -4.59 18.66
C ASP A 217 -4.08 -5.80 18.94
N GLU A 218 -4.74 -5.76 20.10
CA GLU A 218 -5.75 -6.74 20.46
C GLU A 218 -7.04 -6.58 19.61
N PRO A 219 -7.84 -7.65 19.43
CA PRO A 219 -9.06 -7.61 18.61
C PRO A 219 -10.03 -6.45 18.88
N PRO A 220 -10.28 -6.01 20.15
CA PRO A 220 -11.12 -4.85 20.42
C PRO A 220 -10.55 -3.52 19.89
N HIS A 221 -9.23 -3.40 19.75
CA HIS A 221 -8.59 -2.23 19.17
C HIS A 221 -8.74 -2.19 17.65
N LEU A 222 -8.76 -3.35 16.99
CA LEU A 222 -8.98 -3.44 15.55
C LEU A 222 -10.33 -2.83 15.13
N ALA A 223 -11.44 -3.21 15.78
CA ALA A 223 -12.76 -2.67 15.43
C ALA A 223 -12.82 -1.14 15.60
N ARG A 224 -12.21 -0.62 16.67
CA ARG A 224 -12.14 0.83 16.92
C ARG A 224 -11.19 1.54 15.96
N LEU A 225 -10.11 0.89 15.53
CA LEU A 225 -9.21 1.41 14.49
C LEU A 225 -9.96 1.54 13.16
N VAL A 226 -10.71 0.51 12.78
CA VAL A 226 -11.52 0.50 11.54
C VAL A 226 -12.59 1.59 11.59
N GLU A 227 -13.27 1.76 12.73
CA GLU A 227 -14.25 2.83 12.94
C GLU A 227 -13.62 4.22 12.86
N ARG A 228 -12.61 4.51 13.70
CA ARG A 228 -11.98 5.84 13.77
C ARG A 228 -11.23 6.20 12.51
N GLY A 229 -10.62 5.21 11.85
CA GLY A 229 -9.92 5.38 10.59
C GLY A 229 -10.85 5.57 9.40
N GLY A 230 -12.17 5.40 9.57
CA GLY A 230 -13.13 5.51 8.48
C GLY A 230 -12.87 4.51 7.36
N VAL A 231 -12.44 3.29 7.72
CA VAL A 231 -12.06 2.25 6.76
C VAL A 231 -13.25 1.90 5.87
N THR A 232 -13.04 1.99 4.57
CA THR A 232 -14.05 1.68 3.54
C THR A 232 -13.84 0.28 2.96
N VAL A 233 -12.59 -0.20 2.93
CA VAL A 233 -12.23 -1.54 2.46
C VAL A 233 -11.38 -2.24 3.51
N PHE A 234 -11.87 -3.37 3.99
CA PHE A 234 -11.09 -4.31 4.81
C PHE A 234 -10.59 -5.43 3.89
N ASP A 235 -9.28 -5.71 3.87
CA ASP A 235 -8.69 -6.89 3.21
C ASP A 235 -7.85 -7.64 4.24
N GLY A 236 -8.20 -8.89 4.53
CA GLY A 236 -7.52 -9.66 5.57
C GLY A 236 -7.80 -11.15 5.54
N THR A 237 -7.15 -11.88 6.45
CA THR A 237 -7.36 -13.33 6.60
C THR A 237 -8.66 -13.66 7.32
N PRO A 238 -9.16 -14.90 7.26
CA PRO A 238 -10.32 -15.31 8.05
C PRO A 238 -10.14 -15.06 9.56
N GLY A 239 -8.93 -15.21 10.08
CA GLY A 239 -8.60 -14.92 11.48
C GLY A 239 -8.71 -13.44 11.82
N LEU A 240 -8.25 -12.55 10.93
CA LEU A 240 -8.39 -11.11 11.13
C LEU A 240 -9.86 -10.66 11.02
N PHE A 241 -10.62 -11.26 10.10
CA PHE A 241 -12.07 -11.03 10.02
C PHE A 241 -12.77 -11.47 11.31
N ALA A 242 -12.47 -12.66 11.83
CA ALA A 242 -13.01 -13.13 13.11
C ALA A 242 -12.66 -12.18 14.27
N ALA A 243 -11.42 -11.68 14.31
CA ALA A 243 -10.99 -10.68 15.29
C ALA A 243 -11.78 -9.37 15.18
N LEU A 244 -12.01 -8.87 13.96
CA LEU A 244 -12.84 -7.70 13.69
C LEU A 244 -14.28 -7.90 14.19
N VAL A 245 -14.90 -9.04 13.87
CA VAL A 245 -16.28 -9.35 14.32
C VAL A 245 -16.33 -9.43 15.84
N ALA A 246 -15.41 -10.15 16.47
CA ALA A 246 -15.35 -10.29 17.92
C ALA A 246 -15.19 -8.94 18.62
N GLY A 247 -14.27 -8.10 18.14
CA GLY A 247 -14.03 -6.76 18.66
C GLY A 247 -15.25 -5.84 18.49
N ALA A 248 -15.89 -5.89 17.33
CA ALA A 248 -17.07 -5.06 17.05
C ALA A 248 -18.27 -5.46 17.91
N VAL A 249 -18.52 -6.77 18.08
CA VAL A 249 -19.61 -7.28 18.93
C VAL A 249 -19.36 -6.94 20.39
N ALA A 250 -18.16 -7.23 20.90
CA ALA A 250 -17.83 -6.99 22.31
C ALA A 250 -17.80 -5.49 22.65
N GLY A 251 -17.34 -4.65 21.72
CA GLY A 251 -17.26 -3.20 21.88
C GLY A 251 -18.53 -2.42 21.48
N HIS A 252 -19.56 -3.11 20.98
CA HIS A 252 -20.76 -2.50 20.37
C HIS A 252 -20.42 -1.46 19.27
N VAL A 253 -19.38 -1.73 18.48
CA VAL A 253 -18.91 -0.85 17.40
C VAL A 253 -19.70 -1.11 16.12
N ARG A 254 -20.00 -0.04 15.39
CA ARG A 254 -20.61 -0.08 14.05
C ARG A 254 -19.63 0.50 13.06
N LEU A 255 -19.64 -0.03 11.84
CA LEU A 255 -18.69 0.33 10.79
C LEU A 255 -19.43 0.83 9.54
N PRO A 256 -20.15 1.96 9.62
CA PRO A 256 -21.00 2.44 8.53
C PRO A 256 -20.23 2.90 7.29
N ALA A 257 -18.94 3.23 7.43
CA ALA A 257 -18.08 3.57 6.30
C ALA A 257 -17.63 2.34 5.51
N LEU A 258 -17.66 1.15 6.13
CA LEU A 258 -17.15 -0.07 5.54
C LEU A 258 -18.11 -0.57 4.45
N ARG A 259 -17.62 -0.59 3.22
CA ARG A 259 -18.40 -0.98 2.02
C ARG A 259 -17.96 -2.32 1.44
N ARG A 260 -16.72 -2.74 1.69
CA ARG A 260 -16.14 -3.98 1.20
C ARG A 260 -15.38 -4.69 2.31
N VAL A 261 -15.66 -5.97 2.46
CA VAL A 261 -14.89 -6.89 3.32
C VAL A 261 -14.35 -7.99 2.43
N VAL A 262 -13.04 -8.04 2.31
CA VAL A 262 -12.30 -8.98 1.49
C VAL A 262 -11.62 -9.97 2.43
N VAL A 263 -11.94 -11.25 2.28
CA VAL A 263 -11.32 -12.34 3.04
C VAL A 263 -10.46 -13.18 2.11
N THR A 264 -9.14 -13.18 2.33
CA THR A 264 -8.14 -13.85 1.47
C THR A 264 -7.30 -14.86 2.26
N GLY A 265 -6.77 -15.87 1.56
CA GLY A 265 -5.68 -16.70 2.10
C GLY A 265 -6.08 -17.74 3.15
N GLY A 266 -7.34 -18.19 3.19
CA GLY A 266 -7.77 -19.20 4.14
C GLY A 266 -9.13 -19.83 3.82
N PRO A 267 -9.66 -20.70 4.71
CA PRO A 267 -10.99 -21.28 4.54
C PRO A 267 -12.06 -20.19 4.55
N ARG A 268 -13.28 -20.55 4.14
CA ARG A 268 -14.43 -19.64 4.22
C ARG A 268 -14.57 -19.10 5.66
N PRO A 269 -14.81 -17.78 5.82
CA PRO A 269 -14.95 -17.17 7.14
C PRO A 269 -16.17 -17.75 7.87
N THR A 270 -16.00 -18.07 9.15
CA THR A 270 -17.04 -18.71 9.99
C THR A 270 -17.93 -17.69 10.72
N ASP A 271 -17.45 -16.47 10.95
CA ASP A 271 -18.15 -15.43 11.72
C ASP A 271 -19.15 -14.60 10.88
N VAL A 272 -19.49 -15.04 9.67
CA VAL A 272 -20.37 -14.30 8.75
C VAL A 272 -21.79 -14.14 9.31
N GLU A 273 -22.35 -15.18 9.92
CA GLU A 273 -23.68 -15.09 10.55
C GLU A 273 -23.64 -14.12 11.73
N ARG A 274 -22.62 -14.25 12.59
CA ARG A 274 -22.40 -13.35 13.72
C ARG A 274 -22.24 -11.89 13.28
N TRP A 275 -21.55 -11.64 12.17
CA TRP A 275 -21.42 -10.31 11.56
C TRP A 275 -22.77 -9.73 11.15
N ARG A 276 -23.59 -10.54 10.45
CA ARG A 276 -24.92 -10.16 9.96
C ARG A 276 -25.88 -9.90 11.11
N ASP A 277 -25.96 -10.81 12.08
CA ASP A 277 -26.83 -10.71 13.25
C ASP A 277 -26.50 -9.50 14.11
N ALA A 278 -25.21 -9.23 14.27
CA ALA A 278 -24.75 -8.07 15.00
C ALA A 278 -24.87 -6.77 14.21
N ALA A 279 -25.27 -6.78 12.94
CA ALA A 279 -25.38 -5.59 12.08
C ALA A 279 -24.14 -4.68 12.15
N VAL A 280 -22.94 -5.28 12.07
CA VAL A 280 -21.67 -4.54 12.24
C VAL A 280 -21.46 -3.53 11.11
N ALA A 281 -21.59 -3.96 9.84
CA ALA A 281 -21.74 -3.10 8.67
C ALA A 281 -22.75 -3.73 7.71
N PRO A 282 -24.04 -3.35 7.79
CA PRO A 282 -25.11 -4.02 7.04
C PRO A 282 -25.01 -3.80 5.53
N ASP A 283 -24.39 -2.70 5.10
CA ASP A 283 -24.25 -2.35 3.68
C ASP A 283 -22.94 -2.87 3.06
N ALA A 284 -22.08 -3.50 3.85
CA ALA A 284 -20.81 -4.03 3.37
C ALA A 284 -21.00 -5.31 2.57
N VAL A 285 -20.41 -5.36 1.37
CA VAL A 285 -20.33 -6.59 0.58
C VAL A 285 -19.15 -7.44 1.06
N LEU A 286 -19.42 -8.69 1.44
CA LEU A 286 -18.39 -9.66 1.79
C LEU A 286 -17.98 -10.46 0.55
N LEU A 287 -16.68 -10.44 0.27
CA LEU A 287 -16.04 -11.11 -0.85
C LEU A 287 -14.96 -12.05 -0.34
N GLY A 288 -14.99 -13.30 -0.77
CA GLY A 288 -13.91 -14.26 -0.57
C GLY A 288 -13.05 -14.39 -1.83
N TRP A 289 -11.77 -14.66 -1.67
CA TRP A 289 -10.89 -15.10 -2.75
C TRP A 289 -10.40 -16.52 -2.46
N ASP A 290 -10.54 -17.42 -3.43
CA ASP A 290 -9.95 -18.75 -3.34
C ASP A 290 -8.43 -18.73 -3.62
N ALA A 291 -7.79 -19.89 -3.49
CA ALA A 291 -6.35 -20.03 -3.67
C ALA A 291 -5.90 -19.73 -5.12
N GLU A 292 -6.83 -19.85 -6.06
CA GLU A 292 -6.69 -19.58 -7.48
C GLU A 292 -6.86 -18.08 -7.81
N GLY A 293 -7.28 -17.26 -6.84
CA GLY A 293 -7.45 -15.83 -6.99
C GLY A 293 -8.77 -15.43 -7.64
N VAL A 294 -9.77 -16.32 -7.65
CA VAL A 294 -11.13 -16.05 -8.10
C VAL A 294 -11.96 -15.49 -6.95
N ALA A 295 -12.65 -14.37 -7.21
CA ALA A 295 -13.54 -13.75 -6.25
C ALA A 295 -14.90 -14.48 -6.20
N TYR A 296 -15.44 -14.67 -5.01
CA TYR A 296 -16.80 -15.15 -4.77
C TYR A 296 -17.49 -14.32 -3.68
N GLU A 297 -18.81 -14.21 -3.74
CA GLU A 297 -19.60 -13.57 -2.67
C GLU A 297 -19.84 -14.57 -1.53
N VAL A 298 -19.77 -14.10 -0.28
CA VAL A 298 -19.87 -14.92 0.94
C VAL A 298 -21.26 -14.87 1.56
#